data_AF-F0F355-F1
#
_entry.id   AF-F0F355-F1
#
_cell.length_a   1.000
_cell.length_b   1.000
_cell.length_c   1.000
_cell.angle_alpha   90.00
_cell.angle_beta   90.00
_cell.angle_gamma   90.00
#
_symmetry.space_group_name_H-M   'P 1'
#
loop_
_entity.id
_entity.type
_entity.pdbx_description
1 polymer ?
#
loop_
_entity_poly.entity_id
_entity_poly.type
_entity_poly.pdbx_seq_one_letter_code
_entity_poly.pdbx_strand_id
1 'polypeptide(L)'
;MNRRILFTFAVLPFFTMGAAAQDHINPEDRTVDMDSPTFVPMVHIGKAKVGTDSIQYVRTSNVYVFPPLEFKNKSQEMAYYRLVYNIKKVLPIAKECHQIILETGAYLETIPSKKERSEHMKRVEKEIWNTYKPRMKKLSFSQGKLLIKLIDRECNSTSYELVQAFLGPVRAGFYQAFAWAFGSSLKKRYDPKGADRLVERIVLQVEAGQL
;
A
#
# COMPACT_ATOMS: atom_id res chain seq x y z
N MET A 1 -71.26 -30.74 0.73
CA MET A 1 -70.30 -31.63 1.42
C MET A 1 -68.96 -30.91 1.48
N ASN A 2 -68.50 -30.63 2.70
CA ASN A 2 -67.35 -29.78 3.04
C ASN A 2 -66.03 -30.32 2.52
N ARG A 3 -65.11 -29.42 2.12
CA ARG A 3 -63.67 -29.59 2.39
C ARG A 3 -62.92 -28.27 2.31
N ARG A 4 -62.65 -27.71 3.49
CA ARG A 4 -61.70 -26.61 3.72
C ARG A 4 -60.29 -27.15 3.49
N ILE A 5 -59.53 -26.56 2.57
CA ILE A 5 -58.10 -26.81 2.40
C ILE A 5 -57.36 -25.63 3.02
N LEU A 6 -56.82 -25.84 4.21
CA LEU A 6 -55.88 -24.92 4.87
C LEU A 6 -54.59 -24.87 4.05
N PHE A 7 -54.27 -23.72 3.45
CA PHE A 7 -52.92 -23.44 2.99
C PHE A 7 -52.08 -22.96 4.19
N THR A 8 -51.38 -23.90 4.82
CA THR A 8 -50.29 -23.59 5.75
C THR A 8 -49.15 -22.96 4.98
N PHE A 9 -48.93 -21.66 5.19
CA PHE A 9 -47.72 -20.95 4.78
C PHE A 9 -46.52 -21.58 5.50
N ALA A 10 -45.73 -22.37 4.77
CA ALA A 10 -44.43 -22.84 5.23
C ALA A 10 -43.51 -21.62 5.36
N VAL A 11 -43.20 -21.22 6.59
CA VAL A 11 -42.14 -20.27 6.92
C VAL A 11 -40.82 -20.91 6.51
N LEU A 12 -40.31 -20.53 5.35
CA LEU A 12 -38.93 -20.78 4.94
C LEU A 12 -38.02 -20.14 6.01
N PRO A 13 -37.16 -20.91 6.71
CA PRO A 13 -36.18 -20.29 7.57
C PRO A 13 -35.23 -19.55 6.64
N PHE A 14 -35.24 -18.21 6.75
CA PHE A 14 -34.15 -17.39 6.27
C PHE A 14 -32.89 -17.93 6.92
N PHE A 15 -32.13 -18.74 6.17
CA PHE A 15 -30.75 -19.03 6.48
C PHE A 15 -30.04 -17.67 6.48
N THR A 16 -29.84 -17.12 7.68
CA THR A 16 -28.95 -15.99 7.87
C THR A 16 -27.56 -16.47 7.48
N MET A 17 -27.22 -16.28 6.20
CA MET A 17 -25.84 -16.32 5.75
C MET A 17 -25.14 -15.22 6.54
N GLY A 18 -24.51 -15.62 7.64
CA GLY A 18 -23.47 -14.82 8.25
C GLY A 18 -22.44 -14.59 7.15
N ALA A 19 -22.38 -13.36 6.63
CA ALA A 19 -21.24 -12.93 5.87
C ALA A 19 -20.05 -13.10 6.81
N ALA A 20 -19.28 -14.18 6.62
CA ALA A 20 -17.97 -14.29 7.22
C ALA A 20 -17.18 -13.11 6.67
N ALA A 21 -17.07 -12.06 7.48
CA ALA A 21 -16.12 -10.98 7.22
C ALA A 21 -14.77 -11.67 7.04
N GLN A 22 -14.18 -11.55 5.85
CA GLN A 22 -12.79 -11.94 5.68
C GLN A 22 -12.01 -11.14 6.71
N ASP A 23 -11.32 -11.81 7.64
CA ASP A 23 -10.45 -11.14 8.60
C ASP A 23 -9.42 -10.33 7.81
N HIS A 24 -9.63 -9.03 7.74
CA HIS A 24 -8.69 -8.11 7.12
C HIS A 24 -7.44 -8.07 7.99
N ILE A 25 -6.39 -8.76 7.56
CA ILE A 25 -5.07 -8.70 8.20
C ILE A 25 -4.33 -7.50 7.62
N ASN A 26 -4.05 -6.52 8.49
CA ASN A 26 -3.25 -5.35 8.12
C ASN A 26 -1.86 -5.80 7.60
N PRO A 27 -1.31 -5.14 6.57
CA PRO A 27 0.01 -5.44 6.05
C PRO A 27 1.14 -5.63 7.08
N GLU A 28 1.18 -4.81 8.14
CA GLU A 28 2.22 -4.89 9.17
C GLU A 28 2.10 -6.09 10.12
N ASP A 29 0.91 -6.69 10.18
CA ASP A 29 0.60 -7.86 11.02
C ASP A 29 0.84 -9.18 10.29
N ARG A 30 1.08 -9.13 8.97
CA ARG A 30 1.40 -10.31 8.16
C ARG A 30 2.80 -10.80 8.49
N THR A 31 2.96 -12.11 8.59
CA THR A 31 4.29 -12.73 8.60
C THR A 31 4.91 -12.54 7.23
N VAL A 32 6.08 -11.88 7.19
CA VAL A 32 6.81 -11.70 5.94
C VAL A 32 7.50 -13.03 5.61
N ASP A 33 6.98 -13.71 4.60
CA ASP A 33 7.64 -14.84 3.97
C ASP A 33 8.71 -14.33 3.01
N MET A 34 9.94 -14.81 3.17
CA MET A 34 11.07 -14.40 2.33
C MET A 34 11.11 -15.18 1.02
N ASP A 35 10.54 -16.38 0.97
CA ASP A 35 10.59 -17.29 -0.17
C ASP A 35 9.38 -17.14 -1.10
N SER A 36 8.29 -16.54 -0.60
CA SER A 36 7.08 -16.24 -1.38
C SER A 36 7.01 -14.77 -1.82
N PRO A 37 6.46 -14.48 -3.01
CA PRO A 37 6.31 -13.11 -3.49
C PRO A 37 5.35 -12.31 -2.62
N THR A 38 5.69 -11.05 -2.33
CA THR A 38 4.78 -10.15 -1.59
C THR A 38 3.57 -9.75 -2.44
N PHE A 39 3.78 -9.53 -3.74
CA PHE A 39 2.72 -9.24 -4.69
C PHE A 39 2.65 -10.38 -5.70
N VAL A 40 1.48 -11.01 -5.81
CA VAL A 40 1.26 -12.07 -6.78
C VAL A 40 1.19 -11.43 -8.16
N PRO A 41 2.08 -11.80 -9.11
CA PRO A 41 2.06 -11.23 -10.44
C PRO A 41 0.79 -11.66 -11.18
N MET A 42 0.02 -10.68 -11.64
CA MET A 42 -1.21 -10.93 -12.38
C MET A 42 -0.93 -11.00 -13.88
N VAL A 43 -1.54 -11.95 -14.57
CA VAL A 43 -1.51 -12.05 -16.03
C VAL A 43 -2.74 -11.41 -16.63
N HIS A 44 -2.54 -10.56 -17.63
CA HIS A 44 -3.62 -9.97 -18.41
C HIS A 44 -3.82 -10.81 -19.66
N ILE A 45 -5.00 -11.41 -19.78
CA ILE A 45 -5.37 -12.20 -20.96
C ILE A 45 -6.26 -11.33 -21.84
N GLY A 46 -5.84 -11.11 -23.08
CA GLY A 46 -6.55 -10.29 -24.05
C GLY A 46 -6.67 -10.96 -25.41
N LYS A 47 -7.40 -10.32 -26.31
CA LYS A 47 -7.48 -10.70 -27.72
C LYS A 47 -7.12 -9.49 -28.57
N ALA A 48 -6.29 -9.70 -29.58
CA ALA A 48 -5.95 -8.70 -30.59
C ALA A 48 -6.52 -9.15 -31.94
N LYS A 49 -7.20 -8.25 -32.65
CA LYS A 49 -7.67 -8.51 -34.00
C LYS A 49 -6.50 -8.36 -34.97
N VAL A 50 -6.18 -9.43 -35.71
CA VAL A 50 -5.13 -9.45 -36.72
C VAL A 50 -5.76 -9.87 -38.05
N GLY A 51 -6.00 -8.90 -38.93
CA GLY A 51 -6.76 -9.10 -40.16
C GLY A 51 -8.22 -9.48 -39.88
N THR A 52 -8.64 -10.65 -40.37
CA THR A 52 -9.97 -11.23 -40.13
C THR A 52 -10.03 -12.15 -38.90
N ASP A 53 -8.90 -12.41 -38.24
CA ASP A 53 -8.80 -13.33 -37.10
C ASP A 53 -8.58 -12.60 -35.77
N SER A 54 -8.83 -13.29 -34.65
CA SER A 54 -8.59 -12.80 -33.29
C SER A 54 -7.56 -13.68 -32.58
N ILE A 55 -6.37 -13.15 -32.38
CA ILE A 55 -5.27 -13.84 -31.70
C ILE A 55 -5.33 -13.54 -30.21
N GLN A 56 -5.29 -14.58 -29.37
CA GLN A 56 -5.16 -14.42 -27.93
C GLN A 56 -3.73 -14.02 -27.58
N TYR A 57 -3.58 -13.05 -26.69
CA TYR A 57 -2.29 -12.71 -26.11
C TYR A 57 -2.37 -12.71 -24.59
N VAL A 58 -1.24 -13.03 -23.97
CA VAL A 58 -1.05 -12.96 -22.52
C VAL A 58 0.03 -11.93 -22.25
N ARG A 59 -0.31 -10.91 -21.47
CA ARG A 59 0.65 -9.93 -20.97
C ARG A 59 0.95 -10.25 -19.51
N THR A 60 2.19 -10.62 -19.24
CA THR A 60 2.69 -10.89 -17.90
C THR A 60 3.17 -9.60 -17.23
N SER A 61 3.44 -9.67 -15.93
CA SER A 61 4.20 -8.63 -15.22
C SER A 61 5.59 -8.43 -15.83
N ASN A 62 6.13 -7.22 -15.68
CA ASN A 62 7.51 -6.93 -16.04
C ASN A 62 8.47 -7.80 -15.21
N VAL A 63 9.56 -8.25 -15.82
CA VAL A 63 10.64 -8.97 -15.13
C VAL A 63 11.88 -8.10 -15.17
N TYR A 64 12.45 -7.81 -14.00
CA TYR A 64 13.66 -7.00 -13.90
C TYR A 64 14.90 -7.87 -13.78
N VAL A 65 15.82 -7.74 -14.73
CA VAL A 65 17.09 -8.45 -14.76
C VAL A 65 18.20 -7.49 -14.36
N PHE A 66 18.93 -7.85 -13.31
CA PHE A 66 20.02 -7.06 -12.77
C PHE A 66 21.26 -7.95 -12.59
N PRO A 67 22.48 -7.38 -12.68
CA PRO A 67 23.71 -8.16 -12.46
C PRO A 67 23.74 -8.75 -11.04
N PRO A 68 24.28 -9.97 -10.85
CA PRO A 68 24.33 -10.60 -9.54
C PRO A 68 25.01 -9.70 -8.50
N LEU A 69 24.53 -9.75 -7.25
CA LEU A 69 25.14 -8.99 -6.17
C LEU A 69 26.33 -9.76 -5.61
N GLU A 70 27.50 -9.13 -5.60
CA GLU A 70 28.68 -9.64 -4.92
C GLU A 70 28.77 -9.02 -3.53
N PHE A 71 28.70 -9.86 -2.50
CA PHE A 71 28.86 -9.45 -1.12
C PHE A 71 30.31 -9.61 -0.69
N LYS A 72 30.88 -8.55 -0.12
CA LYS A 72 32.24 -8.56 0.43
C LYS A 72 32.37 -9.47 1.66
N ASN A 73 31.28 -9.61 2.43
CA ASN A 73 31.25 -10.41 3.65
C ASN A 73 29.80 -10.78 4.03
N LYS A 74 29.67 -11.73 4.97
CA LYS A 74 28.37 -12.17 5.53
C LYS A 74 27.56 -11.02 6.16
N SER A 75 28.22 -9.99 6.68
CA SER A 75 27.51 -8.85 7.28
C SER A 75 26.75 -8.03 6.23
N GLN A 76 27.36 -7.81 5.07
CA GLN A 76 26.73 -7.12 3.94
C GLN A 76 25.57 -7.93 3.37
N GLU A 77 25.73 -9.25 3.27
CA GLU A 77 24.67 -10.17 2.86
C GLU A 77 23.47 -10.12 3.83
N MET A 78 23.72 -10.21 5.14
CA MET A 78 22.66 -10.07 6.15
C MET A 78 21.97 -8.70 6.09
N ALA A 79 22.73 -7.63 5.84
CA ALA A 79 22.18 -6.29 5.69
C ALA A 79 21.25 -6.19 4.46
N TYR A 80 21.61 -6.87 3.36
CA TYR A 80 20.76 -6.97 2.17
C TYR A 80 19.45 -7.71 2.46
N TYR A 81 19.50 -8.91 3.05
CA TYR A 81 18.26 -9.65 3.36
C TYR A 81 17.38 -8.94 4.39
N ARG A 82 17.97 -8.24 5.36
CA ARG A 82 17.21 -7.36 6.28
C ARG A 82 16.52 -6.22 5.53
N LEU A 83 17.17 -5.65 4.52
CA LEU A 83 16.56 -4.64 3.67
C LEU A 83 15.40 -5.21 2.85
N VAL A 84 15.58 -6.40 2.25
CA VAL A 84 14.50 -7.10 1.52
C VAL A 84 13.31 -7.35 2.43
N TYR A 85 13.53 -7.91 3.63
CA TYR A 85 12.47 -8.12 4.64
C TYR A 85 11.74 -6.81 4.96
N ASN A 86 12.49 -5.74 5.22
CA ASN A 86 11.91 -4.44 5.54
C ASN A 86 11.08 -3.88 4.37
N ILE A 87 11.54 -4.03 3.13
CA ILE A 87 10.81 -3.61 1.92
C ILE A 87 9.52 -4.42 1.77
N LYS A 88 9.58 -5.75 1.85
CA LYS A 88 8.39 -6.63 1.80
C LYS A 88 7.35 -6.25 2.87
N LYS A 89 7.81 -5.82 4.06
CA LYS A 89 6.93 -5.37 5.14
C LYS A 89 6.29 -4.00 4.89
N VAL A 90 7.07 -3.01 4.45
CA VAL A 90 6.61 -1.61 4.42
C VAL A 90 6.09 -1.14 3.07
N LEU A 91 6.47 -1.79 1.96
CA LEU A 91 6.02 -1.44 0.62
C LEU A 91 4.50 -1.55 0.44
N PRO A 92 3.80 -2.59 0.96
CA PRO A 92 2.33 -2.63 0.87
C PRO A 92 1.66 -1.45 1.58
N ILE A 93 2.22 -1.00 2.71
CA ILE A 93 1.71 0.16 3.46
C ILE A 93 1.91 1.44 2.64
N ALA A 94 3.06 1.59 1.98
CA ALA A 94 3.33 2.74 1.11
C ALA A 94 2.32 2.82 -0.05
N LYS A 95 2.00 1.69 -0.68
CA LYS A 95 1.01 1.60 -1.75
C LYS A 95 -0.40 1.90 -1.27
N GLU A 96 -0.76 1.42 -0.08
CA GLU A 96 -2.04 1.74 0.57
C GLU A 96 -2.18 3.25 0.80
N CYS A 97 -1.13 3.90 1.32
CA CYS A 97 -1.11 5.36 1.47
C CYS A 97 -1.25 6.10 0.14
N HIS A 98 -0.56 5.64 -0.91
CA HIS A 98 -0.67 6.23 -2.25
C HIS A 98 -2.10 6.14 -2.79
N GLN A 99 -2.76 4.99 -2.62
CA GLN A 99 -4.14 4.81 -3.05
C GLN A 99 -5.10 5.77 -2.31
N ILE A 100 -4.94 5.92 -0.99
CA ILE A 100 -5.73 6.87 -0.20
C ILE A 100 -5.51 8.32 -0.66
N ILE A 101 -4.27 8.69 -1.01
CA ILE A 101 -3.96 10.01 -1.58
C ILE A 101 -4.73 10.25 -2.87
N LEU A 102 -4.70 9.28 -3.78
CA LEU A 102 -5.39 9.38 -5.07
C LEU A 102 -6.91 9.47 -4.90
N GLU A 103 -7.48 8.60 -4.07
CA GLU A 103 -8.93 8.58 -3.80
C GLU A 103 -9.40 9.86 -3.12
N THR A 104 -8.66 10.34 -2.12
CA THR A 104 -8.96 11.59 -1.43
C THR A 104 -8.85 12.77 -2.41
N GLY A 105 -7.79 12.81 -3.23
CA GLY A 105 -7.62 13.82 -4.27
C GLY A 105 -8.79 13.86 -5.25
N ALA A 106 -9.15 12.72 -5.81
CA ALA A 106 -10.27 12.60 -6.74
C ALA A 106 -11.61 13.02 -6.11
N TYR A 107 -11.85 12.65 -4.85
CA TYR A 107 -13.07 13.04 -4.15
C TYR A 107 -13.12 14.54 -3.85
N LEU A 108 -11.99 15.16 -3.48
CA LEU A 108 -11.94 16.60 -3.22
C LEU A 108 -12.30 17.43 -4.46
N GLU A 109 -11.97 16.95 -5.66
CA GLU A 109 -12.35 17.62 -6.92
C GLU A 109 -13.86 17.64 -7.15
N THR A 110 -14.60 16.68 -6.58
CA THR A 110 -16.08 16.63 -6.67
C THR A 110 -16.77 17.64 -5.74
N ILE A 111 -16.07 18.17 -4.73
CA ILE A 111 -16.66 19.09 -3.75
C ILE A 111 -16.48 20.54 -4.23
N PRO A 112 -17.57 21.27 -4.56
CA PRO A 112 -17.48 22.63 -5.09
C PRO A 112 -17.02 23.63 -4.03
N SER A 113 -17.53 23.51 -2.80
CA SER A 113 -17.29 24.48 -1.73
C SER A 113 -15.91 24.31 -1.08
N LYS A 114 -15.17 25.43 -0.93
CA LYS A 114 -13.88 25.44 -0.23
C LYS A 114 -14.02 25.08 1.26
N LYS A 115 -15.15 25.43 1.88
CA LYS A 115 -15.42 25.12 3.30
C LYS A 115 -15.63 23.62 3.50
N GLU A 116 -16.46 23.01 2.66
CA GLU A 116 -16.75 21.57 2.70
C GLU A 116 -15.50 20.74 2.40
N ARG A 117 -14.66 21.18 1.44
CA ARG A 117 -13.35 20.57 1.18
C ARG A 117 -12.46 20.57 2.43
N SER A 118 -12.37 21.70 3.13
CA SER A 118 -11.57 21.79 4.35
C SER A 118 -12.13 20.92 5.49
N GLU A 119 -13.45 20.85 5.66
CA GLU A 119 -14.08 20.01 6.67
C GLU A 119 -13.90 18.52 6.36
N HIS A 120 -14.03 18.12 5.09
CA HIS A 120 -13.76 16.76 4.66
C HIS A 120 -12.30 16.39 4.90
N MET A 121 -11.35 17.25 4.53
CA MET A 121 -9.93 17.02 4.78
C MET A 121 -9.62 16.80 6.26
N LYS A 122 -10.22 17.60 7.15
CA LYS A 122 -10.03 17.42 8.60
C LYS A 122 -10.57 16.07 9.10
N ARG A 123 -11.66 15.55 8.50
CA ARG A 123 -12.20 14.24 8.84
C ARG A 123 -11.27 13.12 8.37
N VAL A 124 -10.84 13.18 7.11
CA VAL A 124 -9.90 12.21 6.52
C VAL A 124 -8.59 12.18 7.29
N GLU A 125 -8.01 13.33 7.60
CA GLU A 125 -6.80 13.45 8.43
C GLU A 125 -6.98 12.76 9.80
N LYS A 126 -8.11 13.00 10.48
CA LYS A 126 -8.38 12.40 11.80
C LYS A 126 -8.52 10.88 11.71
N GLU A 127 -9.19 10.39 10.68
CA GLU A 127 -9.41 8.97 10.44
C GLU A 127 -8.09 8.25 10.12
N ILE A 128 -7.33 8.76 9.14
CA ILE A 128 -5.99 8.27 8.80
C ILE A 128 -5.11 8.24 10.05
N TRP A 129 -5.12 9.31 10.85
CA TRP A 129 -4.33 9.32 12.07
C TRP A 129 -4.71 8.20 13.04
N ASN A 130 -6.00 8.01 13.30
CA ASN A 130 -6.46 6.99 14.23
C ASN A 130 -6.15 5.58 13.74
N THR A 131 -6.26 5.36 12.43
CA THR A 131 -5.97 4.08 11.79
C THR A 131 -4.47 3.80 11.73
N TYR A 132 -3.64 4.74 11.29
CA TYR A 132 -2.22 4.49 11.02
C TYR A 132 -1.30 4.76 12.21
N LYS A 133 -1.68 5.58 13.21
CA LYS A 133 -0.87 5.76 14.43
C LYS A 133 -0.51 4.43 15.11
N PRO A 134 -1.46 3.51 15.40
CA PRO A 134 -1.11 2.22 16.00
C PRO A 134 -0.26 1.35 15.06
N ARG A 135 -0.48 1.41 13.75
CA ARG A 135 0.28 0.66 12.74
C ARG A 135 1.74 1.13 12.68
N MET A 136 1.97 2.44 12.65
CA MET A 136 3.31 3.04 12.68
C MET A 136 4.08 2.68 13.96
N LYS A 137 3.41 2.53 15.10
CA LYS A 137 4.05 2.11 16.36
C LYS A 137 4.59 0.66 16.32
N LYS A 138 4.07 -0.19 15.44
CA LYS A 138 4.56 -1.57 15.25
C LYS A 138 5.82 -1.64 14.38
N LEU A 139 6.19 -0.55 13.71
CA LEU A 139 7.37 -0.48 12.86
C LEU A 139 8.59 -0.07 13.68
N SER A 140 9.73 -0.69 13.40
CA SER A 140 11.01 -0.20 13.91
C SER A 140 11.35 1.16 13.30
N PHE A 141 12.23 1.91 13.95
CA PHE A 141 12.71 3.19 13.44
C PHE A 141 13.28 3.09 12.01
N SER A 142 14.04 2.02 11.71
CA SER A 142 14.58 1.78 10.37
C SER A 142 13.51 1.53 9.31
N GLN A 143 12.44 0.83 9.69
CA GLN A 143 11.28 0.55 8.83
C GLN A 143 10.46 1.82 8.59
N GLY A 144 10.24 2.64 9.63
CA GLY A 144 9.59 3.94 9.48
C GLY A 144 10.34 4.87 8.52
N LYS A 145 11.67 4.91 8.62
CA LYS A 145 12.51 5.70 7.70
C LYS A 145 12.39 5.22 6.25
N LEU A 146 12.33 3.90 6.05
CA LEU A 146 12.14 3.31 4.74
C LEU A 146 10.73 3.58 4.19
N LEU A 147 9.69 3.44 5.01
CA LEU A 147 8.30 3.71 4.63
C LEU A 147 8.13 5.15 4.09
N ILE A 148 8.70 6.13 4.79
CA ILE A 148 8.73 7.54 4.36
C ILE A 148 9.28 7.68 2.94
N LYS A 149 10.42 7.05 2.66
CA LYS A 149 11.05 7.07 1.33
C LYS A 149 10.19 6.41 0.26
N LEU A 150 9.59 5.25 0.57
CA LEU A 150 8.73 4.55 -0.39
C LEU A 150 7.46 5.34 -0.68
N ILE A 151 6.90 6.04 0.31
CA ILE A 151 5.76 6.93 0.10
C ILE A 151 6.12 8.08 -0.87
N ASP A 152 7.30 8.70 -0.72
CA ASP A 152 7.79 9.70 -1.68
C ASP A 152 8.01 9.09 -3.08
N ARG A 153 8.49 7.84 -3.16
CA ARG A 153 8.61 7.07 -4.42
C ARG A 153 7.26 6.86 -5.11
N GLU A 154 6.21 6.46 -4.39
CA GLU A 154 4.88 6.24 -4.99
C GLU A 154 4.18 7.56 -5.36
N CYS A 155 4.33 8.61 -4.54
CA CYS A 155 3.54 9.84 -4.68
C CYS A 155 4.28 10.97 -5.40
N ASN A 156 5.57 10.78 -5.70
CA ASN A 156 6.47 11.80 -6.26
C ASN A 156 6.40 13.14 -5.51
N SER A 157 6.13 13.10 -4.21
CA SER A 157 5.92 14.24 -3.31
C SER A 157 6.70 14.00 -2.04
N THR A 158 7.45 14.99 -1.55
CA THR A 158 8.31 14.73 -0.38
C THR A 158 7.46 14.24 0.77
N SER A 159 7.98 13.31 1.56
CA SER A 159 7.27 12.85 2.74
C SER A 159 7.01 13.99 3.71
N TYR A 160 7.84 15.04 3.72
CA TYR A 160 7.55 16.29 4.45
C TYR A 160 6.25 16.94 3.98
N GLU A 161 6.07 17.14 2.67
CA GLU A 161 4.84 17.69 2.08
C GLU A 161 3.65 16.76 2.32
N LEU A 162 3.83 15.45 2.25
CA LEU A 162 2.76 14.47 2.50
C LEU A 162 2.36 14.45 3.98
N VAL A 163 3.32 14.40 4.89
CA VAL A 163 3.08 14.56 6.34
C VAL A 163 2.38 15.90 6.58
N GLN A 164 2.78 16.97 5.90
CA GLN A 164 2.14 18.29 6.00
C GLN A 164 0.69 18.30 5.48
N ALA A 165 0.43 17.62 4.37
CA ALA A 165 -0.89 17.51 3.76
C ALA A 165 -1.84 16.62 4.58
N PHE A 166 -1.31 15.61 5.28
CA PHE A 166 -2.09 14.64 6.07
C PHE A 166 -2.23 14.97 7.54
N LEU A 167 -1.34 15.76 8.14
CA LEU A 167 -1.30 16.00 9.59
C LEU A 167 -1.63 17.45 9.98
N GLY A 168 -2.07 18.24 8.99
CA GLY A 168 -2.65 19.56 9.18
C GLY A 168 -1.76 20.50 10.02
N PRO A 169 -2.33 21.60 10.56
CA PRO A 169 -1.61 22.53 11.43
C PRO A 169 -1.51 22.08 12.89
N VAL A 170 -2.25 21.03 13.31
CA VAL A 170 -2.54 20.77 14.74
C VAL A 170 -1.53 19.84 15.41
N ARG A 171 -0.45 19.41 14.75
CA ARG A 171 0.60 18.63 15.43
C ARG A 171 2.01 19.11 15.14
N ALA A 172 2.29 20.40 15.39
CA ALA A 172 3.66 20.92 15.47
C ALA A 172 4.60 20.01 16.29
N GLY A 173 4.12 19.41 17.39
CA GLY A 173 4.88 18.43 18.17
C GLY A 173 5.14 17.09 17.46
N PHE A 174 4.22 16.63 16.60
CA PHE A 174 4.48 15.46 15.75
C PHE A 174 5.50 15.83 14.68
N TYR A 175 5.35 16.94 13.97
CA TYR A 175 6.36 17.39 13.01
C TYR A 175 7.73 17.56 13.66
N GLN A 176 7.81 18.08 14.89
CA GLN A 176 9.06 18.22 15.61
C GLN A 176 9.67 16.86 15.99
N ALA A 177 8.86 15.94 16.51
CA ALA A 177 9.32 14.58 16.85
C ALA A 177 9.73 13.80 15.59
N PHE A 178 8.98 13.93 14.50
CA PHE A 178 9.24 13.29 13.23
C PHE A 178 10.45 13.92 12.51
N ALA A 179 10.59 15.24 12.55
CA ALA A 179 11.77 15.95 12.06
C ALA A 179 13.02 15.66 12.91
N TRP A 180 12.89 15.46 14.22
CA TRP A 180 14.00 15.04 15.07
C TRP A 180 14.41 13.59 14.79
N ALA A 181 13.43 12.69 14.70
CA ALA A 181 13.64 11.27 14.42
C ALA A 181 14.17 11.03 13.00
N PHE A 182 13.55 11.64 11.99
CA PHE A 182 13.84 11.36 10.58
C PHE A 182 14.62 12.46 9.87
N GLY A 183 14.80 13.63 10.48
CA GLY A 183 15.82 14.62 10.10
C GLY A 183 15.85 14.98 8.63
N SER A 184 17.07 15.06 8.10
CA SER A 184 17.38 15.33 6.69
C SER A 184 16.68 14.37 5.71
N SER A 185 16.26 13.18 6.17
CA SER A 185 15.59 12.18 5.34
C SER A 185 14.20 12.61 4.88
N LEU A 186 13.49 13.47 5.62
CA LEU A 186 12.12 13.88 5.30
C LEU A 186 12.04 14.85 4.12
N LYS A 187 13.08 15.70 3.97
CA LYS A 187 13.18 16.68 2.90
C LYS A 187 13.93 16.14 1.68
N LYS A 188 14.67 15.04 1.86
CA LYS A 188 15.43 14.42 0.78
C LYS A 188 14.48 13.62 -0.11
N ARG A 189 14.48 13.96 -1.40
CA ARG A 189 13.77 13.19 -2.43
C ARG A 189 14.36 11.80 -2.59
N TYR A 190 13.49 10.85 -2.89
CA TYR A 190 13.85 9.50 -3.27
C TYR A 190 14.70 9.51 -4.54
N ASP A 191 15.87 8.88 -4.47
CA ASP A 191 16.85 8.90 -5.55
C ASP A 191 17.11 7.48 -6.09
N PRO A 192 16.31 7.02 -7.07
CA PRO A 192 16.39 5.65 -7.59
C PRO A 192 17.69 5.38 -8.36
N LYS A 193 18.43 6.41 -8.78
CA LYS A 193 19.67 6.27 -9.56
C LYS A 193 20.93 6.43 -8.71
N GLY A 194 20.86 7.14 -7.60
CA GLY A 194 21.97 7.33 -6.67
C GLY A 194 21.75 6.61 -5.36
N ALA A 195 21.39 7.36 -4.32
CA ALA A 195 21.44 6.89 -2.93
C ALA A 195 20.46 5.75 -2.61
N ASP A 196 19.33 5.66 -3.31
CA ASP A 196 18.29 4.66 -3.08
C ASP A 196 18.27 3.57 -4.15
N ARG A 197 19.29 3.49 -5.01
CA ARG A 197 19.36 2.52 -6.12
C ARG A 197 19.20 1.05 -5.70
N LEU A 198 19.77 0.66 -4.56
CA LEU A 198 19.60 -0.71 -4.04
C LEU A 198 18.17 -0.95 -3.54
N VAL A 199 17.54 0.07 -2.94
CA VAL A 199 16.13 0.02 -2.52
C VAL A 199 15.26 -0.12 -3.77
N GLU A 200 15.47 0.71 -4.78
CA GLU A 200 14.69 0.66 -6.02
C GLU A 200 14.81 -0.71 -6.72
N ARG A 201 16.02 -1.24 -6.80
CA ARG A 201 16.25 -2.59 -7.34
C ARG A 201 15.37 -3.63 -6.66
N ILE A 202 15.34 -3.65 -5.32
CA ILE A 202 14.56 -4.62 -4.56
C ILE A 202 13.06 -4.34 -4.70
N VAL A 203 12.64 -3.07 -4.63
CA VAL A 203 11.22 -2.68 -4.81
C VAL A 203 10.69 -3.18 -6.14
N LEU A 204 11.40 -2.95 -7.25
CA LEU A 204 11.00 -3.41 -8.58
C LEU A 204 10.85 -4.93 -8.64
N GLN A 205 11.76 -5.68 -8.01
CA GLN A 205 11.70 -7.14 -7.96
C GLN A 205 10.54 -7.64 -7.09
N VAL A 206 10.27 -7.00 -5.95
CA VAL A 206 9.14 -7.33 -5.08
C VAL A 206 7.81 -7.03 -5.78
N GLU A 207 7.69 -5.88 -6.47
CA GLU A 207 6.50 -5.51 -7.26
C GLU A 207 6.26 -6.48 -8.43
N ALA A 208 7.33 -6.97 -9.05
CA ALA A 208 7.27 -7.96 -10.12
C ALA A 208 6.96 -9.38 -9.63
N GLY A 209 6.94 -9.62 -8.32
CA GLY A 209 6.78 -10.96 -7.74
C GLY A 209 8.01 -11.85 -7.91
N GLN A 210 9.19 -11.26 -8.15
CA GLN A 210 10.47 -11.98 -8.20
C GLN A 210 11.07 -12.23 -6.81
N LEU A 211 10.64 -11.43 -5.82
CA LEU A 211 11.02 -11.52 -4.41
C LEU A 211 9.79 -11.62 -3.54
#